data_AF-R9BT43-F1
#
_entry.id   AF-R9BT43-F1
#
_cell.length_a   1.000
_cell.length_b   1.000
_cell.length_c   1.000
_cell.angle_alpha   90.00
_cell.angle_beta   90.00
_cell.angle_gamma   90.00
#
_symmetry.space_group_name_H-M   'P 1'
#
loop_
_entity.id
_entity.type
_entity.pdbx_description
1 polymer ?
#
loop_
_entity_poly.entity_id
_entity_poly.type
_entity_poly.pdbx_seq_one_letter_code
_entity_poly.pdbx_strand_id
1 'polypeptide(L)'
;MYHYGFISKDEIKTFLSNLSVVEGEIVVNSVEISEWFVDVYYKEVIGFFMNPLNIYAYDRLSKALEIAIRLHEITLEDLLKEDEYVYSLLRNSSSEEVINLIESINSQVRLIENKDKYDIFQKNKIRLIDPTINIGGKRYKTSEKSSFVKILNEKALKKSEEGIFIKIG
;
A
#
# COMPACT_ATOMS: atom_id res chain seq x y z
N MET A 1 3.78 -9.05 -1.59
CA MET A 1 4.39 -9.82 -0.47
C MET A 1 5.30 -11.00 -0.85
N TYR A 2 4.92 -11.94 -1.74
CA TYR A 2 5.77 -13.09 -2.13
C TYR A 2 7.09 -12.68 -2.81
N HIS A 3 7.03 -11.82 -3.83
CA HIS A 3 8.23 -11.35 -4.55
C HIS A 3 9.22 -10.55 -3.68
N TYR A 4 8.74 -10.02 -2.55
CA TYR A 4 9.56 -9.34 -1.55
C TYR A 4 10.13 -10.29 -0.47
N GLY A 5 9.85 -11.60 -0.58
CA GLY A 5 10.37 -12.61 0.35
C GLY A 5 9.68 -12.65 1.72
N PHE A 6 8.58 -11.91 1.92
CA PHE A 6 7.88 -11.87 3.21
C PHE A 6 6.98 -13.08 3.49
N ILE A 7 6.54 -13.76 2.43
CA ILE A 7 5.71 -14.98 2.52
C ILE A 7 6.21 -15.99 1.49
N SER A 8 5.96 -17.26 1.77
CA SER A 8 6.32 -18.40 0.92
C SER A 8 5.15 -18.90 0.06
N LYS A 9 5.47 -19.70 -0.96
CA LYS A 9 4.44 -20.40 -1.76
C LYS A 9 3.63 -21.38 -0.92
N ASP A 10 4.22 -21.99 0.09
CA ASP A 10 3.55 -22.99 0.93
C ASP A 10 2.55 -22.33 1.90
N GLU A 11 2.87 -21.16 2.44
CA GLU A 11 1.89 -20.34 3.17
C GLU A 11 0.71 -19.94 2.29
N ILE A 12 0.96 -19.52 1.04
CA ILE A 12 -0.11 -19.18 0.09
C ILE A 12 -1.00 -20.39 -0.18
N LYS A 13 -0.41 -21.57 -0.45
CA LYS A 13 -1.18 -22.81 -0.66
C LYS A 13 -2.00 -23.17 0.58
N THR A 14 -1.42 -23.01 1.77
CA THR A 14 -2.08 -23.27 3.05
C THR A 14 -3.29 -22.36 3.25
N PHE A 15 -3.17 -21.08 2.92
CA PHE A 15 -4.30 -20.16 2.95
C PHE A 15 -5.40 -20.57 1.96
N LEU A 16 -5.03 -20.85 0.71
CA LEU A 16 -5.98 -21.24 -0.33
C LEU A 16 -6.72 -22.54 -0.01
N SER A 17 -6.06 -23.53 0.60
CA SER A 17 -6.69 -24.79 1.02
C SER A 17 -7.68 -24.61 2.19
N ASN A 18 -7.65 -23.47 2.86
CA ASN A 18 -8.55 -23.11 3.96
C ASN A 18 -9.70 -22.20 3.52
N LEU A 19 -9.81 -21.89 2.22
CA LEU A 19 -10.94 -21.18 1.67
C LEU A 19 -12.06 -22.14 1.28
N SER A 20 -13.32 -21.73 1.49
CA SER A 20 -14.49 -22.42 0.96
C SER A 20 -15.54 -21.42 0.49
N VAL A 21 -16.52 -21.90 -0.29
CA VAL A 21 -17.68 -21.10 -0.68
C VAL A 21 -18.89 -21.56 0.12
N VAL A 22 -19.48 -20.67 0.90
CA VAL A 22 -20.69 -20.90 1.68
C VAL A 22 -21.72 -19.86 1.29
N GLU A 23 -22.86 -20.31 0.74
CA GLU A 23 -23.96 -19.42 0.31
C GLU A 23 -23.50 -18.33 -0.68
N GLY A 24 -22.55 -18.64 -1.56
CA GLY A 24 -22.00 -17.73 -2.55
C GLY A 24 -20.91 -16.77 -2.03
N GLU A 25 -20.55 -16.85 -0.74
CA GLU A 25 -19.47 -16.07 -0.14
C GLU A 25 -18.21 -16.92 0.04
N ILE A 26 -17.04 -16.36 -0.29
CA ILE A 26 -15.74 -16.99 0.06
C ILE A 26 -15.48 -16.75 1.54
N VAL A 27 -15.30 -17.82 2.30
CA VAL A 27 -15.05 -17.80 3.74
C VAL A 27 -13.76 -18.54 4.08
N VAL A 28 -13.16 -18.18 5.22
CA VAL A 28 -11.97 -18.87 5.77
C VAL A 28 -12.39 -19.88 6.83
N ASN A 29 -11.88 -21.11 6.75
CA ASN A 29 -12.30 -22.22 7.61
C ASN A 29 -11.51 -22.32 8.94
N SER A 30 -10.62 -21.37 9.22
CA SER A 30 -9.80 -21.33 10.42
C SER A 30 -9.60 -19.88 10.87
N VAL A 31 -9.66 -19.67 12.20
CA VAL A 31 -9.36 -18.37 12.80
C VAL A 31 -7.91 -18.02 12.54
N GLU A 32 -6.99 -18.95 12.81
CA GLU A 32 -5.54 -18.78 12.72
C GLU A 32 -5.11 -18.42 11.29
N ILE A 33 -5.70 -19.08 10.28
CA ILE A 33 -5.43 -18.76 8.88
C ILE A 33 -5.99 -17.38 8.50
N SER A 34 -7.14 -17.01 9.04
CA SER A 34 -7.68 -15.66 8.83
C SER A 34 -6.81 -14.58 9.49
N GLU A 35 -6.32 -14.82 10.71
CA GLU A 35 -5.37 -13.95 11.40
C GLU A 35 -4.10 -13.74 10.59
N TRP A 36 -3.50 -14.83 10.07
CA TRP A 36 -2.33 -14.76 9.19
C TRP A 36 -2.61 -13.90 7.95
N PHE A 37 -3.77 -14.07 7.31
CA PHE A 37 -4.11 -13.30 6.11
C PHE A 37 -4.27 -11.81 6.42
N VAL A 38 -4.93 -11.47 7.53
CA VAL A 38 -5.07 -10.08 7.99
C VAL A 38 -3.71 -9.46 8.29
N ASP A 39 -2.80 -10.19 8.96
CA ASP A 39 -1.45 -9.71 9.25
C ASP A 39 -0.63 -9.47 7.97
N VAL A 40 -0.67 -10.40 7.02
CA VAL A 40 0.00 -10.26 5.71
C VAL A 40 -0.57 -9.07 4.93
N TYR A 41 -1.89 -8.88 4.94
CA TYR A 41 -2.54 -7.74 4.30
C TYR A 41 -2.06 -6.42 4.87
N TYR A 42 -2.00 -6.28 6.21
CA TYR A 42 -1.57 -5.03 6.84
C TYR A 42 -0.06 -4.79 6.74
N LYS A 43 0.76 -5.83 6.63
CA LYS A 43 2.19 -5.66 6.26
C LYS A 43 2.33 -4.99 4.89
N GLU A 44 1.47 -5.29 3.93
CA GLU A 44 1.48 -4.63 2.63
C GLU A 44 0.87 -3.22 2.69
N VAL A 45 -0.32 -3.08 3.28
CA VAL A 45 -1.02 -1.78 3.30
C VAL A 45 -0.32 -0.74 4.16
N ILE A 46 0.11 -1.13 5.36
CA ILE A 46 0.72 -0.23 6.33
C ILE A 46 2.25 -0.32 6.26
N GLY A 47 2.80 -1.54 6.24
CA GLY A 47 4.26 -1.71 6.24
C GLY A 47 4.92 -1.26 4.93
N PHE A 48 4.25 -1.46 3.79
CA PHE A 48 4.80 -1.16 2.48
C PHE A 48 4.24 0.13 1.88
N PHE A 49 2.93 0.23 1.59
CA PHE A 49 2.39 1.43 0.91
C PHE A 49 2.46 2.71 1.75
N MET A 50 2.48 2.56 3.08
CA MET A 50 2.62 3.67 4.02
C MET A 50 4.06 3.86 4.51
N ASN A 51 5.03 3.15 3.92
CA ASN A 51 6.44 3.38 4.24
C ASN A 51 6.85 4.81 3.82
N PRO A 52 7.55 5.58 4.67
CA PRO A 52 7.98 6.94 4.34
C PRO A 52 8.75 7.05 3.02
N LEU A 53 9.60 6.06 2.70
CA LEU A 53 10.36 6.04 1.46
C LEU A 53 9.46 5.88 0.23
N ASN A 54 8.45 5.01 0.32
CA ASN A 54 7.50 4.80 -0.76
C ASN A 54 6.60 6.03 -0.95
N ILE A 55 6.11 6.62 0.14
CA ILE A 55 5.35 7.88 0.09
C ILE A 55 6.17 9.01 -0.55
N TYR A 56 7.43 9.15 -0.15
CA TYR A 56 8.33 10.13 -0.75
C TYR A 56 8.48 9.90 -2.25
N ALA A 57 8.77 8.68 -2.69
CA ALA A 57 8.91 8.36 -4.11
C ALA A 57 7.62 8.64 -4.88
N TYR A 58 6.46 8.27 -4.32
CA TYR A 58 5.16 8.54 -4.93
C TYR A 58 4.87 10.03 -5.05
N ASP A 59 5.12 10.83 -4.01
CA ASP A 59 4.93 12.29 -4.03
C ASP A 59 5.79 12.95 -5.12
N ARG A 60 7.07 12.55 -5.22
CA ARG A 60 7.98 13.07 -6.24
C ARG A 60 7.54 12.71 -7.65
N LEU A 61 7.23 11.43 -7.88
CA LEU A 61 6.80 10.95 -9.18
C LEU A 61 5.46 11.55 -9.60
N SER A 62 4.48 11.64 -8.70
CA SER A 62 3.16 12.20 -9.03
C SER A 62 3.24 13.67 -9.39
N LYS A 63 4.06 14.46 -8.66
CA LYS A 63 4.29 15.88 -8.97
C LYS A 63 4.99 16.05 -10.32
N ALA A 64 6.00 15.23 -10.61
CA ALA A 64 6.70 15.25 -11.88
C ALA A 64 5.75 14.98 -13.05
N LEU A 65 4.90 13.94 -12.92
CA LEU A 65 3.86 13.62 -13.90
C LEU A 65 2.84 14.75 -14.06
N GLU A 66 2.34 15.33 -12.97
CA GLU A 66 1.36 16.43 -13.01
C GLU A 66 1.91 17.64 -13.77
N ILE A 67 3.18 18.01 -13.51
CA ILE A 67 3.83 19.12 -14.19
C ILE A 67 4.02 18.79 -15.68
N ALA A 68 4.55 17.62 -16.02
CA ALA A 68 4.79 17.22 -17.40
C ALA A 68 3.49 17.14 -18.23
N ILE A 69 2.39 16.67 -17.63
CA ILE A 69 1.06 16.67 -18.26
C ILE A 69 0.56 18.09 -18.50
N ARG A 70 0.70 18.98 -17.51
CA ARG A 70 0.32 20.40 -17.64
C ARG A 70 1.13 21.13 -18.71
N LEU A 71 2.39 20.73 -18.91
CA LEU A 71 3.25 21.25 -19.97
C LEU A 71 3.01 20.58 -21.33
N HIS A 72 2.10 19.60 -21.42
CA HIS A 72 1.83 18.80 -22.61
C HIS A 72 3.06 18.00 -23.12
N GLU A 73 4.04 17.73 -22.25
CA GLU A 73 5.17 16.86 -22.57
C GLU A 73 4.81 15.37 -22.44
N ILE A 74 3.77 15.08 -21.65
CA ILE A 74 3.18 13.75 -21.49
C ILE A 74 1.68 13.86 -21.72
N THR A 75 1.14 12.96 -22.53
CA THR A 75 -0.30 12.81 -22.74
C THR A 75 -0.87 11.69 -21.87
N LEU A 76 -2.20 11.60 -21.74
CA LEU A 76 -2.82 10.48 -21.03
C LEU A 76 -2.60 9.16 -21.77
N GLU A 77 -2.49 9.20 -23.09
CA GLU A 77 -2.17 8.06 -23.94
C GLU A 77 -0.75 7.55 -23.70
N ASP A 78 0.19 8.44 -23.38
CA ASP A 78 1.54 8.03 -23.00
C ASP A 78 1.56 7.23 -21.69
N LEU A 79 0.66 7.53 -20.75
CA LEU A 79 0.53 6.80 -19.48
C LEU A 79 0.00 5.36 -19.65
N LEU A 80 -0.49 5.00 -20.84
CA LEU A 80 -0.92 3.64 -21.16
C LEU A 80 0.23 2.75 -21.69
N LYS A 81 1.42 3.32 -21.86
CA LYS A 81 2.63 2.61 -22.31
C LYS A 81 3.41 2.06 -21.10
N GLU A 82 4.58 1.49 -21.37
CA GLU A 82 5.43 0.88 -20.36
C GLU A 82 6.11 1.92 -19.45
N ASP A 83 6.44 1.51 -18.23
CA ASP A 83 7.05 2.35 -17.20
C ASP A 83 8.33 3.05 -17.71
N GLU A 84 9.22 2.32 -18.39
CA GLU A 84 10.47 2.87 -18.94
C GLU A 84 10.23 3.95 -19.98
N TYR A 85 9.19 3.80 -20.80
CA TYR A 85 8.82 4.82 -21.79
C TYR A 85 8.41 6.11 -21.08
N VAL A 86 7.47 6.04 -20.13
CA VAL A 86 7.00 7.21 -19.38
C VAL A 86 8.13 7.84 -18.57
N TYR A 87 8.96 7.02 -17.93
CA TYR A 87 10.12 7.48 -17.17
C TYR A 87 11.13 8.21 -18.04
N SER A 88 11.36 7.74 -19.28
CA SER A 88 12.23 8.42 -20.23
C SER A 88 11.71 9.81 -20.64
N LEU A 89 10.39 9.99 -20.76
CA LEU A 89 9.80 11.31 -21.03
C LEU A 89 10.09 12.27 -19.87
N LEU A 90 9.89 11.82 -18.64
CA LEU A 90 10.15 12.62 -17.44
C LEU A 90 11.63 13.01 -17.29
N ARG A 91 12.55 12.08 -17.60
CA ARG A 91 14.01 12.34 -17.58
C ARG A 91 14.47 13.32 -18.65
N ASN A 92 13.73 13.43 -19.76
CA ASN A 92 14.02 14.34 -20.88
C ASN A 92 13.06 15.54 -20.92
N SER A 93 12.36 15.82 -19.82
CA SER A 93 11.47 16.98 -19.69
C SER A 93 12.23 18.28 -19.95
N SER A 94 11.58 19.27 -20.54
CA SER A 94 12.16 20.62 -20.66
C SER A 94 12.09 21.40 -19.34
N SER A 95 11.37 20.89 -18.33
CA SER A 95 11.24 21.49 -17.02
C SER A 95 12.34 21.01 -16.07
N GLU A 96 13.18 21.94 -15.61
CA GLU A 96 14.14 21.67 -14.54
C GLU A 96 13.46 21.16 -13.26
N GLU A 97 12.23 21.60 -12.97
CA GLU A 97 11.47 21.12 -11.82
C GLU A 97 11.14 19.63 -11.93
N VAL A 98 10.70 19.17 -13.10
CA VAL A 98 10.43 17.75 -13.37
C VAL A 98 11.72 16.94 -13.25
N ILE A 99 12.81 17.38 -13.87
CA ILE A 99 14.11 16.69 -13.79
C ILE A 99 14.56 16.56 -12.32
N ASN A 100 14.53 17.66 -11.55
CA ASN A 100 14.94 17.67 -10.15
C ASN A 100 14.08 16.73 -9.29
N LEU A 101 12.76 16.67 -9.52
CA LEU A 101 11.88 15.74 -8.81
C LEU A 101 12.27 14.29 -9.09
N ILE A 102 12.53 13.93 -10.34
CA ILE A 102 12.93 12.56 -10.71
C ILE A 102 14.30 12.20 -10.16
N GLU A 103 15.28 13.10 -10.24
CA GLU A 103 16.63 12.89 -9.70
C GLU A 103 16.65 12.78 -8.18
N SER A 104 15.68 13.39 -7.51
CA SER A 104 15.54 13.28 -6.06
C SER A 104 15.04 11.91 -5.59
N ILE A 105 14.51 11.05 -6.48
CA ILE A 105 14.02 9.72 -6.12
C ILE A 105 15.21 8.77 -5.93
N ASN A 106 15.65 8.62 -4.69
CA ASN A 106 16.72 7.69 -4.32
C ASN A 106 16.50 7.09 -2.93
N SER A 107 17.16 5.98 -2.62
CA SER A 107 16.99 5.26 -1.35
C SER A 107 17.83 5.80 -0.19
N GLN A 108 18.71 6.78 -0.43
CA GLN A 108 19.63 7.33 0.57
C GLN A 108 19.09 8.61 1.24
N VAL A 109 17.91 9.05 0.83
CA VAL A 109 17.23 10.22 1.40
C VAL A 109 16.88 9.98 2.87
N ARG A 110 17.16 10.99 3.70
CA ARG A 110 16.78 10.96 5.11
C ARG A 110 15.33 11.41 5.25
N LEU A 111 14.46 10.49 5.69
CA LEU A 111 13.04 10.75 5.89
C LEU A 111 12.68 10.53 7.34
N ILE A 112 11.97 11.51 7.93
CA ILE A 112 11.57 11.47 9.34
C ILE A 112 10.06 11.69 9.40
N GLU A 113 9.33 10.79 10.05
CA GLU A 113 7.94 11.05 10.37
C GLU A 113 7.85 12.17 11.42
N ASN A 114 7.23 13.30 11.08
CA ASN A 114 7.11 14.46 11.96
C ASN A 114 5.82 15.22 11.67
N LYS A 115 4.86 15.19 12.61
CA LYS A 115 3.55 15.85 12.45
C LYS A 115 3.60 17.37 12.60
N ASP A 116 4.56 17.88 13.37
CA ASP A 116 4.66 19.32 13.67
C ASP A 116 5.41 20.09 12.57
N LYS A 117 6.32 19.41 11.87
CA LYS A 117 7.13 19.98 10.79
C LYS A 117 7.36 18.95 9.69
N TYR A 118 6.65 19.07 8.57
CA TYR A 118 6.71 18.16 7.43
C TYR A 118 6.81 18.90 6.10
N ASP A 119 7.29 18.20 5.07
CA ASP A 119 7.29 18.65 3.67
C ASP A 119 6.23 17.91 2.85
N ILE A 120 5.89 16.67 3.26
CA ILE A 120 4.90 15.83 2.59
C ILE A 120 3.86 15.41 3.63
N PHE A 121 2.59 15.58 3.31
CA PHE A 121 1.48 14.97 4.04
C PHE A 121 0.67 14.11 3.08
N GLN A 122 0.49 12.84 3.41
CA GLN A 122 -0.32 11.92 2.62
C GLN A 122 -1.36 11.23 3.49
N LYS A 123 -2.62 11.37 3.10
CA LYS A 123 -3.75 10.63 3.68
C LYS A 123 -4.20 9.56 2.69
N ASN A 124 -3.98 8.31 3.04
CA ASN A 124 -4.34 7.17 2.20
C ASN A 124 -5.82 6.78 2.39
N LYS A 125 -6.39 6.16 1.36
CA LYS A 125 -7.73 5.55 1.45
C LYS A 125 -7.74 4.50 2.57
N ILE A 126 -8.77 4.52 3.40
CA ILE A 126 -8.98 3.51 4.44
C ILE A 126 -9.13 2.14 3.76
N ARG A 127 -8.26 1.21 4.16
CA ARG A 127 -8.19 -0.17 3.66
C ARG A 127 -8.22 -1.10 4.87
N LEU A 128 -9.42 -1.39 5.35
CA LEU A 128 -9.64 -2.37 6.41
C LEU A 128 -10.06 -3.70 5.81
N ILE A 129 -9.63 -4.78 6.46
CA ILE A 129 -10.04 -6.12 6.11
C ILE A 129 -10.55 -6.86 7.34
N ASP A 130 -11.68 -7.52 7.19
CA ASP A 130 -12.25 -8.39 8.22
C ASP A 130 -12.94 -9.57 7.52
N PRO A 131 -12.16 -10.60 7.18
CA PRO A 131 -12.67 -11.75 6.45
C PRO A 131 -13.77 -12.44 7.23
N THR A 132 -14.73 -13.02 6.50
CA THR A 132 -15.73 -13.90 7.10
C THR A 132 -15.10 -15.28 7.31
N ILE A 133 -15.26 -15.84 8.51
CA ILE A 133 -14.82 -17.18 8.87
C ILE A 133 -16.02 -18.08 9.10
N ASN A 134 -15.88 -19.37 8.79
CA ASN A 134 -16.90 -20.39 9.01
C ASN A 134 -16.40 -21.42 10.04
N ILE A 135 -17.02 -21.43 11.22
CA ILE A 135 -16.69 -22.34 12.32
C ILE A 135 -17.94 -23.13 12.67
N GLY A 136 -17.89 -24.46 12.49
CA GLY A 136 -19.02 -25.33 12.83
C GLY A 136 -20.31 -24.99 12.09
N GLY A 137 -20.21 -24.53 10.84
CA GLY A 137 -21.35 -24.12 10.01
C GLY A 137 -21.94 -22.75 10.34
N LYS A 138 -21.32 -21.99 11.26
CA LYS A 138 -21.71 -20.62 11.59
C LYS A 138 -20.67 -19.63 11.07
N ARG A 139 -21.15 -18.54 10.48
CA ARG A 139 -20.33 -17.46 9.95
C ARG A 139 -20.12 -16.37 10.99
N TYR A 140 -18.88 -15.88 11.07
CA TYR A 140 -18.46 -14.77 11.92
C TYR A 140 -17.50 -13.88 11.14
N LYS A 141 -17.40 -12.61 11.52
CA LYS A 141 -16.22 -11.80 11.18
C LYS A 141 -15.04 -12.25 12.02
N THR A 142 -13.84 -12.14 11.44
CA THR A 142 -12.62 -12.59 12.11
C THR A 142 -12.41 -11.79 13.39
N SER A 143 -12.65 -10.48 13.38
CA SER A 143 -12.53 -9.62 14.57
C SER A 143 -13.49 -9.97 15.71
N GLU A 144 -14.59 -10.69 15.44
CA GLU A 144 -15.51 -11.19 16.48
C GLU A 144 -14.95 -12.40 17.24
N LYS A 145 -13.99 -13.12 16.63
CA LYS A 145 -13.38 -14.34 17.18
C LYS A 145 -11.90 -14.19 17.49
N SER A 146 -11.26 -13.14 16.99
CA SER A 146 -9.84 -12.82 17.20
C SER A 146 -9.67 -11.41 17.74
N SER A 147 -9.21 -11.31 18.99
CA SER A 147 -8.79 -10.04 19.57
C SER A 147 -7.58 -9.45 18.84
N PHE A 148 -6.72 -10.30 18.30
CA PHE A 148 -5.57 -9.88 17.49
C PHE A 148 -6.01 -9.10 16.25
N VAL A 149 -6.94 -9.64 15.46
CA VAL A 149 -7.47 -8.95 14.26
C VAL A 149 -8.22 -7.68 14.63
N LYS A 150 -8.99 -7.70 15.71
CA LYS A 150 -9.66 -6.49 16.22
C LYS A 150 -8.64 -5.37 16.49
N ILE A 151 -7.56 -5.67 17.20
CA ILE A 151 -6.49 -4.69 17.52
C ILE A 151 -5.79 -4.21 16.24
N LEU A 152 -5.50 -5.11 15.29
CA LEU A 152 -4.89 -4.72 14.01
C LEU A 152 -5.79 -3.77 13.22
N ASN A 153 -7.09 -4.05 13.14
CA ASN A 153 -8.07 -3.21 12.44
C ASN A 153 -8.16 -1.82 13.07
N GLU A 154 -8.20 -1.73 14.40
CA GLU A 154 -8.22 -0.45 15.12
C GLU A 154 -6.94 0.37 14.86
N LYS A 155 -5.76 -0.26 14.90
CA LYS A 155 -4.48 0.37 14.57
C LYS A 155 -4.43 0.85 13.11
N ALA A 156 -4.89 0.01 12.19
CA ALA A 156 -4.94 0.31 10.76
C ALA A 156 -5.86 1.49 10.46
N LEU A 157 -7.04 1.53 11.09
CA LEU A 157 -7.99 2.63 10.96
C LEU A 157 -7.38 3.93 11.45
N LYS A 158 -6.85 3.93 12.68
CA LYS A 158 -6.23 5.11 13.27
C LYS A 158 -5.08 5.66 12.40
N LYS A 159 -4.16 4.79 11.95
CA LYS A 159 -3.04 5.21 11.10
C LYS A 159 -3.54 5.77 9.75
N SER A 160 -4.58 5.18 9.17
CA SER A 160 -5.17 5.65 7.90
C SER A 160 -5.87 7.01 8.07
N GLU A 161 -6.57 7.23 9.18
CA GLU A 161 -7.26 8.48 9.48
C GLU A 161 -6.30 9.64 9.77
N GLU A 162 -5.24 9.36 10.54
CA GLU A 162 -4.19 10.33 10.87
C GLU A 162 -3.38 10.73 9.64
N GLY A 163 -3.14 9.79 8.72
CA GLY A 163 -2.20 9.99 7.61
C GLY A 163 -0.75 9.99 8.07
N ILE A 164 0.15 10.29 7.13
CA ILE A 164 1.60 10.29 7.36
C ILE A 164 2.17 11.64 6.99
N PHE A 165 3.05 12.13 7.85
CA PHE A 165 3.70 13.42 7.76
C PHE A 165 5.20 13.18 7.69
N ILE A 166 5.83 13.57 6.58
CA ILE A 166 7.24 13.28 6.32
C ILE A 166 8.01 14.59 6.19
N LYS A 167 9.04 14.71 7.01
CA LYS A 167 10.10 15.70 6.84
C LYS A 167 11.26 15.08 6.08
N ILE A 168 11.71 15.80 5.06
CA ILE A 168 12.92 15.49 4.31
C ILE A 168 14.07 16.20 5.02
N GLY A 169 15.09 15.43 5.40
CA GLY A 169 16.23 15.87 6.20
C GLY A 169 17.52 16.01 5.42
#